data_AF-A0AA38FYQ8-F1
#
_entry.id   AF-A0AA38FYQ8-F1
#
_cell.length_a   1.000
_cell.length_b   1.000
_cell.length_c   1.000
_cell.angle_alpha   90.00
_cell.angle_beta   90.00
_cell.angle_gamma   90.00
#
_symmetry.space_group_name_H-M   'P 1'
#
loop_
_entity.id
_entity.type
_entity.pdbx_description
1 polymer ?
#
loop_
_entity_poly.entity_id
_entity_poly.type
_entity_poly.pdbx_seq_one_letter_code
_entity_poly.pdbx_strand_id
1 'polypeptide(L)' 'EEIEKEAPGLMKEAERYFVLTHIDRLWKEHLQAIKFVQQAVGLRGYAQRDPLIEYKLEGYNLFLEMMAQVRRNVIYSVYQ' A
#
# COMPACT_ATOMS: atom_id res chain seq x y z
N GLU A 1 23.83 -9.92 15.28
CA GLU A 1 25.26 -10.28 15.13
C GLU A 1 25.48 -11.78 14.97
N GLU A 2 24.80 -12.64 15.74
CA GLU A 2 24.87 -14.10 15.53
C GLU A 2 24.35 -14.54 14.16
N ILE A 3 23.19 -14.03 13.71
CA ILE A 3 22.61 -14.39 12.40
C ILE A 3 23.53 -14.03 11.22
N GLU A 4 24.20 -12.88 11.26
CA GLU A 4 25.13 -12.48 10.18
C GLU A 4 26.41 -13.34 10.18
N LYS A 5 26.81 -13.88 11.34
CA LYS A 5 27.94 -14.82 11.44
C LYS A 5 27.57 -16.22 10.94
N GLU A 6 26.33 -16.66 11.17
CA GLU A 6 25.86 -17.99 10.75
C GLU A 6 25.35 -18.02 9.30
N ALA A 7 24.74 -16.93 8.82
CA ALA A 7 24.15 -16.81 7.50
C ALA A 7 24.28 -15.36 6.96
N PRO A 8 25.45 -14.98 6.42
CA PRO A 8 25.70 -13.62 5.95
C PRO A 8 24.74 -13.22 4.84
N GLY A 9 24.13 -12.04 4.97
CA GLY A 9 23.19 -11.49 3.99
C GLY A 9 21.75 -12.00 4.07
N LEU A 10 21.46 -13.01 4.91
CA LEU A 10 20.10 -13.52 5.12
C LEU A 10 19.14 -12.42 5.59
N MET A 11 19.60 -11.54 6.50
CA MET A 11 18.79 -10.43 6.99
C MET A 11 18.36 -9.48 5.87
N LYS A 12 19.29 -9.15 4.96
CA LYS A 12 19.02 -8.27 3.82
C LYS A 12 18.05 -8.91 2.82
N GLU A 13 18.15 -10.21 2.63
CA GLU A 13 17.24 -10.96 1.75
C GLU A 13 15.83 -11.06 2.35
N ALA A 14 15.75 -11.27 3.67
CA ALA A 14 14.49 -11.25 4.42
C ALA A 14 13.82 -9.86 4.39
N GLU A 15 14.57 -8.77 4.60
CA GLU A 15 14.06 -7.40 4.48
C GLU A 15 13.46 -7.15 3.08
N ARG A 16 14.18 -7.52 2.03
CA ARG A 16 13.69 -7.41 0.65
C ARG A 16 12.41 -8.22 0.45
N TYR A 17 12.39 -9.45 0.93
CA TYR A 17 11.23 -10.33 0.83
C TYR A 17 10.00 -9.69 1.50
N PHE A 18 10.12 -9.25 2.75
CA PHE A 18 9.01 -8.64 3.47
C PHE A 18 8.49 -7.37 2.79
N VAL A 19 9.39 -6.50 2.30
CA VAL A 19 9.00 -5.31 1.56
C VAL A 19 8.17 -5.66 0.33
N LEU A 20 8.67 -6.60 -0.50
CA LEU A 20 7.99 -6.99 -1.74
C LEU A 20 6.64 -7.64 -1.46
N THR A 21 6.56 -8.55 -0.49
CA THR A 21 5.32 -9.26 -0.16
C THR A 21 4.24 -8.30 0.38
N HIS A 22 4.61 -7.36 1.25
CA HIS A 22 3.65 -6.39 1.78
C HIS A 22 3.19 -5.38 0.74
N ILE A 23 4.09 -4.90 -0.13
CA ILE A 23 3.74 -3.99 -1.22
C ILE A 23 2.78 -4.68 -2.19
N ASP A 24 3.08 -5.91 -2.65
CA ASP A 24 2.25 -6.61 -3.62
C ASP A 24 0.83 -6.86 -3.09
N ARG A 25 0.70 -7.27 -1.82
CA ARG A 25 -0.59 -7.47 -1.17
C ARG A 25 -1.39 -6.17 -1.09
N LEU A 26 -0.79 -5.12 -0.53
CA LEU A 26 -1.48 -3.84 -0.31
C LEU A 26 -1.80 -3.13 -1.63
N TRP A 27 -0.97 -3.30 -2.65
CA TRP A 27 -1.25 -2.76 -3.98
C TRP A 27 -2.47 -3.42 -4.62
N LYS A 28 -2.63 -4.74 -4.50
CA LYS A 28 -3.84 -5.44 -4.98
C LYS A 28 -5.09 -4.94 -4.28
N GLU A 29 -5.04 -4.75 -2.97
CA GLU A 29 -6.13 -4.16 -2.19
C GLU A 29 -6.43 -2.71 -2.61
N HIS A 30 -5.38 -1.90 -2.82
CA HIS A 30 -5.51 -0.53 -3.32
C HIS A 30 -6.15 -0.46 -4.72
N LEU A 31 -5.79 -1.36 -5.63
CA LEU A 31 -6.42 -1.45 -6.95
C LEU A 31 -7.91 -1.80 -6.85
N GLN A 32 -8.31 -2.65 -5.90
CA GLN A 32 -9.72 -2.92 -5.63
C GLN A 32 -10.42 -1.67 -5.07
N ALA A 33 -9.80 -0.96 -4.13
CA ALA A 33 -10.32 0.28 -3.57
C ALA A 33 -10.53 1.36 -4.65
N ILE A 34 -9.56 1.56 -5.55
CA ILE A 34 -9.67 2.50 -6.67
C ILE A 34 -10.86 2.18 -7.58
N LYS A 35 -11.13 0.89 -7.84
CA LYS A 35 -12.31 0.50 -8.64
C LYS A 35 -13.62 0.92 -7.98
N PHE A 36 -13.71 0.82 -6.65
CA PHE A 36 -14.88 1.28 -5.90
C PHE A 36 -15.01 2.81 -5.95
N VAL A 37 -13.91 3.55 -5.80
CA VAL A 37 -13.91 5.02 -5.92
C VAL A 37 -14.39 5.44 -7.31
N GLN A 38 -13.91 4.80 -8.37
CA GLN A 38 -14.35 5.09 -9.74
C GLN A 38 -15.86 4.92 -9.93
N GLN A 39 -16.44 3.87 -9.34
CA GLN A 39 -17.90 3.63 -9.39
C GLN A 39 -18.67 4.66 -8.55
N ALA A 40 -18.20 4.95 -7.33
CA ALA A 40 -18.86 5.88 -6.41
C ALA A 40 -18.87 7.31 -6.94
N VAL A 41 -17.75 7.77 -7.49
CA VAL A 41 -17.61 9.10 -8.08
C VAL A 41 -18.52 9.30 -9.30
N GLY A 42 -18.74 8.24 -10.10
CA GLY A 42 -19.72 8.26 -11.19
C GLY A 42 -21.15 8.54 -10.70
N LEU A 43 -21.51 8.09 -9.50
CA LEU A 43 -22.81 8.37 -8.87
C LEU A 43 -22.86 9.76 -8.24
N ARG A 44 -21.73 10.32 -7.79
CA ARG A 44 -21.65 11.67 -7.18
C ARG A 44 -21.61 12.80 -8.21
N GLY A 45 -21.24 12.51 -9.47
CA GLY A 45 -21.30 13.49 -10.56
C GLY A 45 -22.69 14.10 -10.78
N TYR A 46 -23.76 13.40 -10.36
CA TYR A 46 -25.12 13.93 -10.37
C TYR A 46 -25.33 15.09 -9.38
N ALA A 47 -24.43 15.29 -8.39
CA ALA A 47 -24.51 16.34 -7.39
C ALA A 47 -23.71 17.62 -7.75
N GLN A 48 -23.41 17.84 -9.04
CA GLN A 48 -22.66 19.01 -9.57
C GLN A 48 -21.22 19.16 -9.04
N ARG A 49 -20.64 18.12 -8.46
CA ARG A 49 -19.20 18.07 -8.16
C ARG A 49 -18.44 17.44 -9.31
N ASP A 50 -17.27 17.99 -9.63
CA ASP A 50 -16.42 17.45 -10.70
C ASP A 50 -15.92 16.05 -10.31
N PRO A 51 -16.38 14.98 -11.01
CA PRO A 51 -16.02 13.62 -10.68
C PRO A 51 -14.51 13.38 -10.78
N LEU A 52 -13.83 14.03 -11.73
CA LEU A 52 -12.40 13.85 -11.93
C LEU A 52 -11.59 14.38 -10.74
N ILE A 53 -12.03 15.48 -10.13
CA ILE A 53 -11.37 16.07 -8.96
C ILE A 53 -11.55 15.14 -7.74
N GLU A 54 -12.77 14.65 -7.50
CA GLU A 54 -13.03 13.73 -6.38
C GLU A 54 -12.23 12.43 -6.52
N TYR A 55 -12.21 11.82 -7.71
CA TYR A 55 -11.45 10.61 -7.97
C TYR A 55 -9.95 10.80 -7.68
N LYS A 56 -9.37 11.92 -8.13
CA LYS A 56 -7.95 12.23 -7.88
C LYS A 56 -7.66 12.41 -6.40
N LEU A 57 -8.52 13.14 -5.68
CA LEU A 57 -8.33 13.41 -4.26
C LEU A 57 -8.46 12.13 -3.42
N GLU A 58 -9.53 11.37 -3.63
CA GLU A 58 -9.81 10.14 -2.88
C GLU A 58 -8.78 9.05 -3.21
N GLY A 59 -8.42 8.90 -4.50
CA GLY A 59 -7.35 8.00 -4.93
C GLY A 59 -5.98 8.34 -4.34
N TYR A 60 -5.64 9.63 -4.25
CA TYR A 60 -4.40 10.07 -3.61
C TYR A 60 -4.38 9.76 -2.11
N ASN A 61 -5.48 10.00 -1.40
CA ASN A 61 -5.59 9.67 0.03
C ASN A 61 -5.43 8.16 0.28
N LEU A 62 -6.08 7.32 -0.54
CA LEU A 62 -5.92 5.87 -0.48
C LEU A 62 -4.46 5.43 -0.73
N PHE A 63 -3.76 6.10 -1.64
CA PHE A 63 -2.35 5.82 -1.90
C PHE A 63 -1.46 6.15 -0.70
N LEU A 64 -1.66 7.32 -0.08
CA LEU A 64 -0.91 7.72 1.12
C LEU A 64 -1.16 6.74 2.28
N GLU A 65 -2.42 6.31 2.46
CA GLU A 65 -2.77 5.32 3.48
C GLU A 65 -2.07 3.98 3.22
N MET A 66 -2.13 3.47 1.98
CA MET A 66 -1.44 2.25 1.58
C MET A 66 0.07 2.34 1.86
N MET A 67 0.71 3.44 1.49
CA MET A 67 2.15 3.65 1.75
C MET A 67 2.49 3.70 3.24
N ALA A 68 1.60 4.26 4.07
CA ALA A 68 1.76 4.25 5.53
C ALA A 68 1.61 2.83 6.09
N GLN A 69 0.68 2.03 5.55
CA GLN A 69 0.49 0.62 5.93
C GLN A 69 1.70 -0.24 5.53
N VAL A 70 2.23 -0.09 4.31
CA VAL A 70 3.45 -0.78 3.87
C VAL A 70 4.58 -0.54 4.88
N ARG A 71 4.82 0.73 5.22
CA ARG A 71 5.90 1.10 6.14
C ARG A 71 5.74 0.48 7.52
N ARG A 72 4.52 0.50 8.07
CA ARG A 72 4.22 -0.13 9.37
C ARG A 72 4.41 -1.64 9.34
N ASN A 73 3.90 -2.31 8.31
CA ASN A 73 3.96 -3.77 8.21
C ASN A 73 5.39 -4.27 8.04
N VAL A 74 6.20 -3.59 7.21
CA VAL A 74 7.61 -3.94 7.02
C VAL A 74 8.39 -3.77 8.32
N ILE A 75 8.21 -2.65 9.04
CA ILE A 75 8.85 -2.44 10.34
C ILE A 75 8.44 -3.56 11.30
N TYR A 76 7.14 -3.85 11.42
CA TYR A 76 6.67 -4.90 12.31
C TYR A 76 7.25 -6.28 11.96
N SER A 77 7.30 -6.65 10.68
CA SER A 77 7.87 -7.94 10.23
C SER A 77 9.37 -8.06 10.44
N VAL A 78 10.11 -6.96 10.53
CA VAL A 78 11.57 -6.97 10.74
C VAL A 78 11.92 -7.03 12.23
N TYR A 79 11.10 -6.45 13.11
CA TYR A 79 11.38 -6.38 14.55
C TYR A 79 10.67 -7.44 15.40
N GLN A 80 9.75 -8.21 14.83
CA GLN A 80 9.11 -9.35 15.50
C GLN A 80 9.94 -10.62 15.30
#